data_AF-A0A7C5SUA0-F1
#
_entry.id   AF-A0A7C5SUA0-F1
#
_cell.length_a   1.000
_cell.length_b   1.000
_cell.length_c   1.000
_cell.angle_alpha   90.00
_cell.angle_beta   90.00
_cell.angle_gamma   90.00
#
_symmetry.space_group_name_H-M   'P 1'
#
loop_
_entity.id
_entity.type
_entity.pdbx_description
1 polymer ?
#
loop_
_entity_poly.entity_id
_entity_poly.type
_entity_poly.pdbx_seq_one_letter_code
_entity_poly.pdbx_strand_id
1 'polypeptide(L)'
;MILTVEAFEKYVGQSVKDPYGRYVGVIAGFFSEIDGTVNYVSLEYANGEFAKLPVSRFELKPDTVTLIPGWKAEANEVKMKLETVRKRVKALEDLFVKGEIAKHAYEEFKKKLETDLGKLRIEAKEVRKNLQNRLQELEKQIESLETALAAMKMMFFSGEISDPIFKRSSEIIKRNIDKCDAEKKDIRVTIDELEKIESVPISLTTPRKEEKPEKSMIPTPPQEEPLVVQIVESEQ
;
A
#
# COMPACT_ATOMS: atom_id res chain seq x y z
N MET A 1 -7.18 5.85 19.45
CA MET A 1 -7.49 7.01 20.32
C MET A 1 -8.70 7.67 19.69
N ILE A 2 -9.81 7.74 20.43
CA ILE A 2 -11.04 8.40 19.97
C ILE A 2 -10.84 9.89 20.22
N LEU A 3 -11.10 10.71 19.21
CA LEU A 3 -10.89 12.15 19.29
C LEU A 3 -12.23 12.84 19.53
N THR A 4 -12.36 13.53 20.66
CA THR A 4 -13.61 14.21 21.03
C THR A 4 -13.62 15.67 20.57
N VAL A 5 -14.82 16.25 20.48
CA VAL A 5 -15.05 17.66 20.12
C VAL A 5 -14.23 18.62 20.99
N GLU A 6 -14.25 18.44 22.33
CA GLU A 6 -13.52 19.28 23.29
C GLU A 6 -12.00 19.24 23.08
N ALA A 7 -11.47 18.08 22.68
CA ALA A 7 -10.05 17.96 22.37
C ALA A 7 -9.71 18.60 21.02
N PHE A 8 -10.66 18.64 20.09
CA PHE A 8 -10.44 19.09 18.72
C PHE A 8 -10.65 20.59 18.50
N GLU A 9 -11.51 21.25 19.30
CA GLU A 9 -11.88 22.66 19.10
C GLU A 9 -10.67 23.60 18.99
N LYS A 10 -9.61 23.33 19.76
CA LYS A 10 -8.37 24.11 19.79
C LYS A 10 -7.56 24.07 18.49
N TYR A 11 -7.85 23.12 17.61
CA TYR A 11 -7.18 22.96 16.32
C TYR A 11 -7.90 23.69 15.18
N VAL A 12 -9.14 24.15 15.39
CA VAL A 12 -9.86 24.94 14.39
C VAL A 12 -9.15 26.28 14.18
N GLY A 13 -8.98 26.69 12.93
CA GLY A 13 -8.22 27.88 12.55
C GLY A 13 -6.69 27.68 12.56
N GLN A 14 -6.18 26.52 12.96
CA GLN A 14 -4.73 26.26 12.89
C GLN A 14 -4.27 25.97 11.47
N SER A 15 -3.05 26.42 11.17
CA SER A 15 -2.35 26.10 9.93
C SER A 15 -1.95 24.63 9.88
N VAL A 16 -2.29 23.98 8.78
CA VAL A 16 -1.95 22.60 8.49
C VAL A 16 -0.73 22.56 7.58
N LYS A 17 0.24 21.72 7.97
CA LYS A 17 1.43 21.45 7.17
C LYS A 17 1.44 20.00 6.71
N ASP A 18 2.18 19.69 5.67
CA ASP A 18 2.46 18.30 5.32
C ASP A 18 3.69 17.79 6.10
N PRO A 19 4.06 16.49 6.03
CA PRO A 19 5.20 15.93 6.75
C PRO A 19 6.55 16.56 6.37
N TYR A 20 6.64 17.18 5.19
CA TYR A 20 7.84 17.89 4.73
C TYR A 20 7.78 19.39 5.10
N GLY A 21 6.76 19.84 5.84
CA GLY A 21 6.67 21.20 6.40
C GLY A 21 6.35 22.29 5.37
N ARG A 22 5.70 21.95 4.26
CA ARG A 22 4.99 22.88 3.37
C ARG A 22 3.63 23.19 3.98
N TYR A 23 3.19 24.43 3.77
CA TYR A 23 1.87 24.85 4.17
C TYR A 23 0.83 24.25 3.21
N VAL A 24 -0.18 23.60 3.76
CA VAL A 24 -1.26 22.97 3.00
C VAL A 24 -2.51 23.84 3.03
N GLY A 25 -2.84 24.40 4.19
CA GLY A 25 -4.11 25.09 4.38
C GLY A 25 -4.43 25.38 5.85
N VAL A 26 -5.70 25.65 6.15
CA VAL A 26 -6.23 25.92 7.49
C VAL A 26 -7.40 24.99 7.80
N ILE A 27 -7.52 24.54 9.05
CA ILE A 27 -8.73 23.83 9.50
C ILE A 27 -9.89 24.82 9.58
N ALA A 28 -10.84 24.70 8.65
CA ALA A 28 -12.04 25.52 8.61
C ALA A 28 -13.12 25.03 9.59
N GLY A 29 -13.15 23.73 9.90
CA GLY A 29 -14.12 23.15 10.83
C GLY A 29 -14.00 21.64 10.92
N PHE A 30 -14.96 20.99 11.60
CA PHE A 30 -15.01 19.54 11.76
C PHE A 30 -16.45 19.04 11.88
N PHE A 31 -16.63 17.74 11.69
CA PHE A 31 -17.90 17.03 11.81
C PHE A 31 -17.75 15.95 12.86
N SER A 32 -18.64 15.97 13.85
CA SER A 32 -18.72 14.96 14.89
C SER A 32 -20.01 14.14 14.79
N GLU A 33 -19.94 12.93 15.30
CA GLU A 33 -21.10 12.07 15.53
C GLU A 33 -21.85 12.49 16.81
N ILE A 34 -23.00 11.86 17.07
CA ILE A 34 -23.88 12.16 18.21
C ILE A 34 -23.18 11.89 19.56
N ASP A 35 -22.23 10.96 19.58
CA ASP A 35 -21.42 10.63 20.76
C ASP A 35 -20.29 11.66 21.03
N GLY A 36 -20.15 12.68 20.19
CA GLY A 36 -19.09 13.68 20.29
C GLY A 36 -17.76 13.23 19.70
N THR A 37 -17.69 12.10 18.98
CA THR A 37 -16.50 11.66 18.27
C THR A 37 -16.33 12.43 16.97
N VAL A 38 -15.18 13.04 16.74
CA VAL A 38 -14.85 13.74 15.49
C VAL A 38 -14.43 12.73 14.42
N ASN A 39 -15.19 12.66 13.34
CA ASN A 39 -14.91 11.73 12.23
C ASN A 39 -14.22 12.42 11.06
N TYR A 40 -14.61 13.66 10.76
CA TYR A 40 -14.12 14.39 9.60
C TYR A 40 -13.69 15.81 9.96
N VAL A 41 -12.69 16.31 9.25
CA VAL A 41 -12.17 17.66 9.34
C VAL A 41 -12.37 18.33 8.00
N SER A 42 -12.87 19.56 8.02
CA SER A 42 -12.96 20.44 6.86
C SER A 42 -11.68 21.26 6.76
N LEU A 43 -10.91 21.02 5.70
CA LEU A 43 -9.67 21.71 5.41
C LEU A 43 -9.91 22.70 4.27
N GLU A 44 -9.56 23.96 4.49
CA GLU A 44 -9.42 24.96 3.42
C GLU A 44 -7.98 24.91 2.92
N TYR A 45 -7.78 24.47 1.68
CA TYR A 45 -6.48 24.49 1.03
C TYR A 45 -6.00 25.91 0.75
N ALA A 46 -4.70 26.09 0.61
CA ALA A 46 -4.09 27.39 0.28
C ALA A 46 -4.60 28.02 -1.05
N ASN A 47 -5.24 27.23 -1.92
CA ASN A 47 -5.86 27.70 -3.15
C ASN A 47 -7.35 28.09 -2.98
N GLY A 48 -7.89 28.04 -1.76
CA GLY A 48 -9.28 28.36 -1.42
C GLY A 48 -10.27 27.21 -1.60
N GLU A 49 -9.81 26.02 -2.02
CA GLU A 49 -10.68 24.84 -2.13
C GLU A 49 -10.93 24.20 -0.75
N PHE A 50 -12.14 23.72 -0.53
CA PHE A 50 -12.50 22.99 0.68
C PHE A 50 -12.49 21.49 0.43
N ALA A 51 -11.84 20.74 1.33
CA ALA A 51 -11.92 19.29 1.35
C ALA A 51 -12.36 18.76 2.71
N LYS A 52 -13.28 17.80 2.66
CA LYS A 52 -13.67 17.00 3.81
C LYS A 52 -12.78 15.76 3.87
N LEU A 53 -11.94 15.68 4.89
CA LEU A 53 -10.98 14.58 5.08
C LEU A 53 -11.23 13.88 6.40
N PRO A 54 -11.03 12.55 6.50
CA PRO A 54 -11.20 11.86 7.76
C PRO A 54 -10.12 12.30 8.76
N VAL A 55 -10.49 12.38 10.04
CA VAL A 55 -9.59 12.83 11.11
C VAL A 55 -8.31 11.99 11.20
N SER A 56 -8.38 10.71 10.81
CA SER A 56 -7.25 9.78 10.75
C SER A 56 -6.11 10.23 9.83
N ARG A 57 -6.35 11.19 8.91
CA ARG A 57 -5.31 11.78 8.06
C ARG A 57 -4.53 12.89 8.75
N PHE A 58 -4.97 13.34 9.93
CA PHE A 58 -4.35 14.45 10.64
C PHE A 58 -3.56 13.92 11.84
N GLU A 59 -2.28 14.25 11.88
CA GLU A 59 -1.44 14.09 13.06
C GLU A 59 -1.45 15.40 13.84
N LEU A 60 -2.18 15.38 14.95
CA LEU A 60 -2.40 16.55 15.81
C LEU A 60 -1.34 16.54 16.91
N LYS A 61 -0.36 17.45 16.80
CA LYS A 61 0.62 17.72 17.86
C LYS A 61 0.22 19.01 18.60
N PRO A 62 0.73 19.25 19.83
CA PRO A 62 0.34 20.43 20.62
C PRO A 62 0.49 21.76 19.88
N ASP A 63 1.54 21.90 19.07
CA ASP A 63 1.90 23.15 18.39
C ASP A 63 1.75 23.11 16.86
N THR A 64 1.45 21.95 16.27
CA THR A 64 1.39 21.82 14.81
C THR A 64 0.44 20.70 14.39
N VAL A 65 -0.35 20.99 13.36
CA VAL A 65 -1.16 19.98 12.68
C VAL A 65 -0.47 19.54 11.39
N THR A 66 -0.29 18.23 11.25
CA THR A 66 0.30 17.64 10.05
C THR A 66 -0.75 16.82 9.29
N LEU A 67 -0.96 17.11 8.01
CA LEU A 67 -1.79 16.30 7.11
C LEU A 67 -0.95 15.24 6.43
N ILE A 68 -1.32 13.97 6.61
CA ILE A 68 -0.73 12.85 5.89
C ILE A 68 -1.13 12.95 4.41
N PRO A 69 -0.19 13.01 3.45
CA PRO A 69 -0.49 13.19 2.02
C PRO A 69 -1.29 12.04 1.43
N GLY A 70 -2.28 12.33 0.57
CA GLY A 70 -3.20 11.38 -0.11
C GLY A 70 -2.66 9.96 -0.24
N TRP A 71 -1.66 9.85 -1.10
CA TRP A 71 -0.95 8.63 -1.45
C TRP A 71 -0.40 7.83 -0.27
N LYS A 72 0.02 8.49 0.82
CA LYS A 72 0.65 7.84 1.98
C LYS A 72 -0.37 7.08 2.82
N ALA A 73 -1.56 7.64 3.04
CA ALA A 73 -2.61 6.88 3.71
C ALA A 73 -3.21 5.80 2.81
N GLU A 74 -3.32 6.04 1.50
CA GLU A 74 -3.76 5.00 0.55
C GLU A 74 -2.78 3.81 0.56
N ALA A 75 -1.48 4.08 0.48
CA ALA A 75 -0.46 3.03 0.57
C ALA A 75 -0.51 2.28 1.92
N ASN A 76 -0.68 2.99 3.02
CA ASN A 76 -0.79 2.37 4.34
C ASN A 76 -2.08 1.53 4.48
N GLU A 77 -3.19 1.99 3.91
CA GLU A 77 -4.46 1.27 3.91
C GLU A 77 -4.33 -0.04 3.11
N VAL A 78 -3.77 0.02 1.90
CA VAL A 78 -3.46 -1.17 1.08
C VAL A 78 -2.58 -2.15 1.88
N LYS A 79 -1.53 -1.64 2.54
CA LYS A 79 -0.62 -2.45 3.36
C LYS A 79 -1.37 -3.17 4.48
N MET A 80 -2.18 -2.45 5.26
CA MET A 80 -2.96 -3.02 6.37
C MET A 80 -3.99 -4.05 5.88
N LYS A 81 -4.71 -3.75 4.79
CA LYS A 81 -5.67 -4.70 4.19
C LYS A 81 -4.95 -5.97 3.74
N LEU A 82 -3.78 -5.86 3.11
CA LEU A 82 -3.04 -7.01 2.61
C LEU A 82 -2.48 -7.88 3.72
N GLU A 83 -1.93 -7.29 4.79
CA GLU A 83 -1.52 -8.04 5.98
C GLU A 83 -2.69 -8.81 6.61
N THR A 84 -3.87 -8.19 6.64
CA THR A 84 -5.10 -8.82 7.16
C THR A 84 -5.51 -10.01 6.29
N VAL A 85 -5.52 -9.84 4.96
CA VAL A 85 -5.81 -10.92 4.01
C VAL A 85 -4.81 -12.07 4.18
N ARG A 86 -3.51 -11.76 4.30
CA ARG A 86 -2.46 -12.77 4.50
C ARG A 86 -2.65 -13.60 5.78
N LYS A 87 -3.02 -12.94 6.89
CA LYS A 87 -3.36 -13.62 8.15
C LYS A 87 -4.59 -14.52 8.00
N ARG A 88 -5.61 -14.04 7.29
CA ARG A 88 -6.84 -14.81 7.02
C ARG A 88 -6.58 -16.02 6.13
N VAL A 89 -5.73 -15.88 5.11
CA VAL A 89 -5.31 -17.00 4.25
C VAL A 89 -4.61 -18.08 5.09
N LYS A 90 -3.62 -17.69 5.90
CA LYS A 90 -2.90 -18.64 6.75
C LYS A 90 -3.83 -19.33 7.76
N ALA A 91 -4.76 -18.60 8.35
CA ALA A 91 -5.75 -19.17 9.26
C ALA A 91 -6.69 -20.15 8.55
N LEU A 92 -7.12 -19.83 7.32
CA LEU A 92 -7.97 -20.70 6.52
C LEU A 92 -7.25 -22.01 6.13
N GLU A 93 -5.97 -21.93 5.77
CA GLU A 93 -5.14 -23.11 5.49
C GLU A 93 -4.94 -23.97 6.74
N ASP A 94 -4.65 -23.36 7.89
CA ASP A 94 -4.47 -24.08 9.16
C ASP A 94 -5.76 -24.79 9.61
N LEU A 95 -6.92 -24.14 9.49
CA LEU A 95 -8.23 -24.76 9.75
C LEU A 95 -8.49 -25.95 8.82
N PHE A 96 -8.09 -25.85 7.55
CA PHE A 96 -8.26 -26.93 6.58
C PHE A 96 -7.34 -28.12 6.88
N VAL A 97 -6.08 -27.86 7.23
CA VAL A 97 -5.11 -28.90 7.62
C VAL A 97 -5.56 -29.63 8.89
N LYS A 98 -6.12 -28.90 9.86
CA LYS A 98 -6.64 -29.47 11.12
C LYS A 98 -7.99 -30.20 10.93
N GLY A 99 -8.61 -30.10 9.76
CA GLY A 99 -9.93 -30.68 9.50
C GLY A 99 -11.07 -29.99 10.25
N GLU A 100 -10.84 -28.77 10.77
CA GLU A 100 -11.83 -27.98 11.53
C GLU A 100 -12.81 -27.20 10.63
N ILE A 101 -12.63 -27.27 9.31
CA ILE A 101 -13.49 -26.63 8.32
C ILE A 101 -13.96 -27.63 7.25
N ALA A 102 -15.24 -27.57 6.91
CA ALA A 102 -15.79 -28.36 5.82
C ALA A 102 -15.24 -27.88 4.47
N LYS A 103 -15.00 -28.80 3.53
CA LYS A 103 -14.41 -28.50 2.22
C LYS A 103 -15.17 -27.41 1.45
N HIS A 104 -16.51 -27.44 1.47
CA HIS A 104 -17.33 -26.43 0.79
C HIS A 104 -17.13 -25.02 1.37
N ALA A 105 -17.05 -24.91 2.70
CA ALA A 105 -16.79 -23.63 3.38
C ALA A 105 -15.37 -23.13 3.11
N TYR A 106 -14.38 -24.04 3.07
CA TYR A 106 -13.01 -23.70 2.69
C TYR A 106 -12.94 -23.14 1.27
N GLU A 107 -13.57 -23.79 0.29
CA GLU A 107 -13.57 -23.33 -1.11
C GLU A 107 -14.27 -21.98 -1.26
N GLU A 108 -15.35 -21.72 -0.53
CA GLU A 108 -16.05 -20.43 -0.54
C GLU A 108 -15.18 -19.29 0.04
N PHE A 109 -14.59 -19.50 1.23
CA PHE A 109 -13.71 -18.50 1.84
C PHE A 109 -12.44 -18.29 1.03
N LYS A 110 -11.89 -19.35 0.44
CA LYS A 110 -10.73 -19.25 -0.47
C LYS A 110 -11.05 -18.35 -1.66
N LYS A 111 -12.16 -18.61 -2.36
CA LYS A 111 -12.57 -17.80 -3.52
C LYS A 111 -12.82 -16.33 -3.16
N LYS A 112 -13.38 -16.07 -1.97
CA LYS A 112 -13.58 -14.71 -1.46
C LYS A 112 -12.24 -14.01 -1.20
N LEU A 113 -11.32 -14.66 -0.51
CA LEU A 113 -9.99 -14.12 -0.24
C LEU A 113 -9.17 -13.89 -1.53
N GLU A 114 -9.30 -14.76 -2.54
CA GLU A 114 -8.69 -14.57 -3.87
C GLU A 114 -9.24 -13.33 -4.57
N THR A 115 -10.55 -13.13 -4.51
CA THR A 115 -11.20 -11.95 -5.10
C THR A 115 -10.76 -10.67 -4.41
N ASP A 116 -10.76 -10.65 -3.08
CA ASP A 116 -10.30 -9.50 -2.29
C ASP A 116 -8.82 -9.21 -2.56
N LEU A 117 -7.97 -10.24 -2.65
CA LEU A 117 -6.57 -10.09 -2.98
C LEU A 117 -6.34 -9.53 -4.39
N GLY A 118 -7.14 -9.97 -5.36
CA GLY A 118 -7.13 -9.42 -6.72
C GLY A 118 -7.43 -7.93 -6.74
N LYS A 119 -8.46 -7.49 -5.99
CA LYS A 119 -8.80 -6.06 -5.85
C LYS A 119 -7.67 -5.26 -5.19
N LEU A 120 -7.11 -5.77 -4.09
CA LEU A 120 -6.00 -5.12 -3.40
C LEU A 120 -4.77 -4.97 -4.30
N ARG A 121 -4.48 -5.94 -5.18
CA ARG A 121 -3.38 -5.83 -6.15
C ARG A 121 -3.63 -4.74 -7.19
N ILE A 122 -4.87 -4.57 -7.63
CA ILE A 122 -5.22 -3.49 -8.56
C ILE A 122 -5.06 -2.13 -7.85
N GLU A 123 -5.58 -2.00 -6.63
CA GLU A 123 -5.44 -0.80 -5.79
C GLU A 123 -3.95 -0.46 -5.55
N ALA A 124 -3.13 -1.45 -5.20
CA ALA A 124 -1.68 -1.27 -5.03
C ALA A 124 -0.98 -0.76 -6.30
N LYS A 125 -1.33 -1.31 -7.47
CA LYS A 125 -0.78 -0.87 -8.77
C LYS A 125 -1.19 0.56 -9.10
N GLU A 126 -2.43 0.93 -8.80
CA GLU A 126 -2.91 2.29 -9.04
C GLU A 126 -2.20 3.30 -8.14
N VAL A 127 -2.08 3.00 -6.83
CA VAL A 127 -1.31 3.81 -5.88
C VAL A 127 0.14 3.94 -6.36
N ARG A 128 0.77 2.85 -6.79
CA ARG A 128 2.15 2.88 -7.32
C ARG A 128 2.27 3.76 -8.56
N LYS A 129 1.33 3.69 -9.50
CA LYS A 129 1.31 4.55 -10.68
C LYS A 129 1.20 6.03 -10.30
N ASN A 130 0.32 6.35 -9.35
CA ASN A 130 0.16 7.72 -8.85
C ASN A 130 1.45 8.20 -8.18
N LEU A 131 2.11 7.35 -7.41
CA LEU A 131 3.41 7.63 -6.80
C LEU A 131 4.53 7.87 -7.83
N GLN A 132 4.55 7.10 -8.91
CA GLN A 132 5.50 7.32 -10.02
C GLN A 132 5.28 8.64 -10.73
N ASN A 133 4.02 9.00 -11.01
CA ASN A 133 3.68 10.30 -11.59
C ASN A 133 4.13 11.43 -10.65
N ARG A 134 3.84 11.31 -9.35
CA ARG A 134 4.25 12.29 -8.35
C ARG A 134 5.77 12.44 -8.26
N LEU A 135 6.52 11.33 -8.40
CA LEU A 135 7.98 11.37 -8.42
C LEU A 135 8.51 12.21 -9.60
N GLN A 136 7.92 12.04 -10.78
CA GLN A 136 8.27 12.82 -11.97
C GLN A 136 7.92 14.30 -11.82
N GLU A 137 6.78 14.62 -11.21
CA GLU A 137 6.41 16.01 -10.91
C GLU A 137 7.41 16.67 -9.96
N LEU A 138 7.83 15.96 -8.91
CA LEU A 138 8.84 16.46 -7.96
C LEU A 138 10.19 16.65 -8.64
N GLU A 139 10.56 15.79 -9.59
CA GLU A 139 11.78 15.92 -10.39
C GLU A 139 11.77 17.20 -11.22
N LYS A 140 10.70 17.43 -11.98
CA LYS A 140 10.53 18.67 -12.75
C LYS A 140 10.53 19.90 -11.85
N GLN A 141 9.92 19.80 -10.66
CA GLN A 141 9.91 20.89 -9.69
C GLN A 141 11.32 21.20 -9.17
N ILE A 142 12.13 20.18 -8.88
CA ILE A 142 13.53 20.37 -8.48
C ILE A 142 14.32 21.03 -9.61
N GLU A 143 14.22 20.53 -10.84
CA GLU A 143 14.93 21.11 -12.01
C GLU A 143 14.58 22.59 -12.21
N SER A 144 13.30 22.95 -12.04
CA SER A 144 12.84 24.34 -12.11
C SER A 144 13.43 25.19 -10.99
N LEU A 145 13.46 24.68 -9.75
CA LEU A 145 14.05 25.37 -8.60
C LEU A 145 15.57 25.55 -8.75
N GLU A 146 16.28 24.55 -9.30
CA GLU A 146 17.71 24.63 -9.59
C GLU A 146 18.00 25.67 -10.67
N THR A 147 17.17 25.72 -11.71
CA THR A 147 17.25 26.74 -12.77
C THR A 147 17.03 28.14 -12.18
N ALA A 148 16.03 28.30 -11.31
CA ALA A 148 15.79 29.57 -10.62
C ALA A 148 16.97 29.96 -9.71
N LEU A 149 17.58 29.00 -9.01
CA LEU A 149 18.76 29.25 -8.20
C LEU A 149 19.97 29.68 -9.05
N ALA A 150 20.15 29.07 -10.23
CA ALA A 150 21.20 29.44 -11.17
C ALA A 150 20.99 30.87 -11.71
N ALA A 151 19.77 31.23 -12.07
CA ALA A 151 19.41 32.59 -12.48
C ALA A 151 19.68 33.61 -11.35
N MET A 152 19.29 33.30 -10.11
CA MET A 152 19.59 34.14 -8.94
C MET A 152 21.09 34.32 -8.70
N LYS A 153 21.89 33.26 -8.89
CA LYS A 153 23.35 33.36 -8.79
C LYS A 153 23.92 34.26 -9.88
N MET A 154 23.44 34.12 -11.12
CA MET A 154 23.87 34.96 -12.24
C MET A 154 23.60 36.45 -11.96
N MET A 155 22.37 36.80 -11.57
CA MET A 155 21.99 38.16 -11.20
C MET A 155 22.81 38.72 -10.03
N PHE A 156 23.21 37.87 -9.08
CA PHE A 156 24.07 38.28 -7.98
C PHE A 156 25.49 38.61 -8.45
N PHE A 157 26.08 37.74 -9.28
CA PHE A 157 27.44 37.95 -9.79
C PHE A 157 27.54 39.06 -10.84
N SER A 158 26.46 39.36 -11.56
CA SER A 158 26.38 40.54 -12.43
C SER A 158 26.16 41.86 -11.66
N GLY A 159 25.92 41.79 -10.35
CA GLY A 159 25.68 42.96 -9.50
C GLY A 159 24.26 43.52 -9.58
N GLU A 160 23.32 42.79 -10.20
CA GLU A 160 21.91 43.22 -10.35
C GLU A 160 21.11 43.08 -9.05
N ILE A 161 21.52 42.20 -8.14
CA ILE A 161 20.88 42.00 -6.83
C ILE A 161 21.88 42.09 -5.68
N SER A 162 21.39 42.56 -4.52
CA SER A 162 22.20 42.69 -3.31
C SER A 162 22.37 41.36 -2.56
N ASP A 163 23.47 41.21 -1.82
CA ASP A 163 23.76 40.05 -0.97
C ASP A 163 22.60 39.62 -0.04
N PRO A 164 21.92 40.52 0.70
CA PRO A 164 20.82 40.10 1.59
C PRO A 164 19.63 39.51 0.81
N ILE A 165 19.34 40.03 -0.39
CA ILE A 165 18.25 39.52 -1.24
C ILE A 165 18.63 38.15 -1.82
N PHE A 166 19.87 38.01 -2.30
CA PHE A 166 20.39 36.74 -2.79
C PHE A 166 20.35 35.65 -1.71
N LYS A 167 20.84 35.95 -0.49
CA LYS A 167 20.81 35.01 0.64
C LYS A 167 19.40 34.57 0.98
N ARG A 168 18.47 35.52 1.15
CA ARG A 168 17.08 35.20 1.50
C ARG A 168 16.40 34.34 0.44
N SER A 169 16.55 34.69 -0.84
CA SER A 169 15.92 33.94 -1.93
C SER A 169 16.54 32.56 -2.11
N SER A 170 17.87 32.46 -2.07
CA SER A 170 18.57 31.17 -2.20
C SER A 170 18.24 30.22 -1.05
N GLU A 171 18.04 30.72 0.18
CA GLU A 171 17.59 29.92 1.31
C GLU A 171 16.17 29.36 1.08
N ILE A 172 15.24 30.17 0.58
CA ILE A 172 13.88 29.73 0.24
C ILE A 172 13.92 28.63 -0.81
N ILE A 173 14.71 28.80 -1.88
CA ILE A 173 14.82 27.81 -2.96
C ILE A 173 15.43 26.51 -2.44
N LYS A 174 16.57 26.58 -1.75
CA LYS A 174 17.23 25.40 -1.17
C LYS A 174 16.31 24.62 -0.25
N ARG A 175 15.61 25.32 0.66
CA ARG A 175 14.64 24.70 1.56
C ARG A 175 13.53 23.98 0.80
N ASN A 176 13.08 24.49 -0.34
CA ASN A 176 12.06 23.80 -1.14
C ASN A 176 12.63 22.57 -1.86
N ILE A 177 13.89 22.62 -2.32
CA ILE A 177 14.59 21.45 -2.87
C ILE A 177 14.70 20.35 -1.80
N ASP A 178 15.16 20.69 -0.59
CA ASP A 178 15.27 19.74 0.53
C ASP A 178 13.94 19.04 0.84
N LYS A 179 12.83 19.80 0.79
CA LYS A 179 11.48 19.25 0.98
C LYS A 179 11.07 18.30 -0.15
N CYS A 180 11.38 18.67 -1.40
CA CYS A 180 11.12 17.79 -2.55
C CYS A 180 11.92 16.49 -2.43
N ASP A 181 13.20 16.55 -2.06
CA ASP A 181 14.04 15.36 -1.88
C ASP A 181 13.56 14.46 -0.74
N ALA A 182 13.12 15.05 0.38
CA ALA A 182 12.51 14.30 1.47
C ALA A 182 11.24 13.55 1.02
N GLU A 183 10.36 14.21 0.24
CA GLU A 183 9.18 13.58 -0.34
C GLU A 183 9.56 12.46 -1.32
N LYS A 184 10.51 12.71 -2.23
CA LYS A 184 10.99 11.69 -3.18
C LYS A 184 11.52 10.45 -2.46
N LYS A 185 12.26 10.63 -1.37
CA LYS A 185 12.78 9.52 -0.57
C LYS A 185 11.65 8.68 0.03
N ASP A 186 10.66 9.33 0.63
CA ASP A 186 9.50 8.67 1.25
C ASP A 186 8.65 7.93 0.20
N ILE A 187 8.44 8.55 -0.97
CA ILE A 187 7.75 7.93 -2.12
C ILE A 187 8.50 6.68 -2.60
N ARG A 188 9.83 6.75 -2.76
CA ARG A 188 10.64 5.61 -3.21
C ARG A 188 10.58 4.45 -2.23
N VAL A 189 10.66 4.73 -0.93
CA VAL A 189 10.50 3.71 0.12
C VAL A 189 9.11 3.08 0.04
N THR A 190 8.07 3.90 -0.11
CA THR A 190 6.69 3.41 -0.21
C THR A 190 6.48 2.54 -1.44
N ILE A 191 7.06 2.89 -2.59
CA ILE A 191 7.02 2.07 -3.81
C ILE A 191 7.73 0.72 -3.55
N ASP A 192 8.94 0.73 -3.00
CA ASP A 192 9.68 -0.50 -2.69
C ASP A 192 8.91 -1.42 -1.71
N GLU A 193 8.29 -0.83 -0.68
CA GLU A 193 7.43 -1.57 0.25
C GLU A 193 6.22 -2.17 -0.46
N LEU A 194 5.53 -1.42 -1.32
CA LEU A 194 4.41 -1.92 -2.11
C LEU A 194 4.83 -3.05 -3.05
N GLU A 195 6.00 -2.96 -3.69
CA GLU A 195 6.56 -4.02 -4.56
C GLU A 195 6.90 -5.30 -3.80
N LYS A 196 7.52 -5.16 -2.63
CA LYS A 196 7.78 -6.30 -1.73
C LYS A 196 6.48 -6.99 -1.33
N ILE A 197 5.43 -6.21 -1.10
CA ILE A 197 4.13 -6.73 -0.73
C ILE A 197 3.46 -7.47 -1.91
N GLU A 198 3.58 -6.97 -3.14
CA GLU A 198 3.03 -7.62 -4.35
C GLU A 198 3.76 -8.92 -4.71
N SER A 199 5.08 -8.94 -4.51
CA SER A 199 5.98 -10.04 -4.90
C SER A 199 5.93 -11.25 -3.97
N VAL A 200 5.38 -11.13 -2.75
CA VAL A 200 5.14 -12.30 -1.92
C VAL A 200 4.05 -13.15 -2.57
N PRO A 201 4.35 -14.40 -3.00
CA PRO A 201 3.29 -15.32 -3.36
C PRO A 201 2.49 -15.66 -2.11
N ILE A 202 1.25 -15.19 -2.04
CA ILE A 202 0.24 -15.77 -1.16
C ILE A 202 -0.15 -17.08 -1.83
N SER A 203 0.63 -18.12 -1.56
CA SER A 203 0.42 -19.44 -2.12
C SER A 203 -0.80 -20.04 -1.44
N LEU A 204 -1.96 -19.91 -2.06
CA LEU A 204 -3.15 -20.70 -1.72
C LEU A 204 -2.99 -22.09 -2.34
N THR A 205 -1.90 -22.78 -2.00
CA THR A 205 -1.70 -24.12 -2.51
C THR A 205 -2.65 -25.04 -1.77
N THR A 206 -3.58 -25.63 -2.53
CA THR A 206 -4.33 -26.80 -2.11
C THR A 206 -3.34 -27.79 -1.51
N PRO A 207 -3.50 -28.25 -0.26
CA PRO A 207 -2.70 -29.37 0.22
C PRO A 207 -2.99 -30.53 -0.73
N ARG A 208 -1.98 -30.92 -1.50
CA ARG A 208 -1.98 -32.19 -2.21
C ARG A 208 -2.23 -33.23 -1.14
N LYS A 209 -3.43 -33.83 -1.18
CA LYS A 209 -3.77 -35.00 -0.38
C LYS A 209 -2.61 -35.98 -0.60
N GLU A 210 -1.82 -36.26 0.43
CA GLU A 210 -0.91 -37.40 0.40
C GLU A 210 -1.81 -38.62 0.19
N GLU A 211 -1.83 -39.11 -1.05
CA GLU A 211 -2.28 -40.45 -1.35
C GLU A 211 -1.41 -41.39 -0.53
N LYS A 212 -2.01 -41.97 0.52
CA LYS A 212 -1.45 -43.14 1.20
C LYS A 212 -1.05 -44.15 0.12
N PRO A 213 0.17 -44.72 0.16
CA PRO A 213 0.53 -45.79 -0.75
C PRO A 213 -0.33 -47.00 -0.38
N GLU A 214 -1.31 -47.30 -1.21
CA GLU A 214 -2.03 -48.56 -1.18
C GLU A 214 -1.02 -49.63 -1.61
N LYS A 215 -0.45 -50.33 -0.62
CA LYS A 215 0.34 -51.54 -0.84
C LYS A 215 -0.55 -52.53 -1.60
N SER A 216 -0.24 -52.70 -2.87
CA SER A 216 -0.70 -53.83 -3.69
C SER A 216 -0.31 -55.13 -2.97
N MET A 217 -1.28 -55.79 -2.35
CA MET A 217 -1.20 -57.19 -1.99
C MET A 217 -1.80 -57.98 -3.14
N ILE A 218 -0.95 -58.65 -3.89
CA ILE A 218 -1.33 -59.80 -4.70
C ILE A 218 -1.69 -60.92 -3.71
N PRO A 219 -2.82 -61.62 -3.91
CA PRO A 219 -2.71 -63.04 -4.17
C PRO A 219 -3.57 -63.49 -5.36
N THR A 220 -2.91 -64.26 -6.22
CA THR A 220 -3.40 -65.10 -7.31
C THR A 220 -4.63 -65.93 -6.93
N PRO A 221 -5.58 -66.12 -7.86
CA PRO A 221 -6.30 -67.38 -8.00
C PRO A 221 -5.88 -68.09 -9.30
N PRO A 222 -5.64 -69.42 -9.30
CA PRO A 222 -5.48 -70.18 -10.52
C PRO A 222 -6.86 -70.48 -11.11
N GLN A 223 -7.13 -69.96 -12.31
CA GLN A 223 -8.21 -70.46 -13.16
C GLN A 223 -7.61 -71.30 -14.28
N GLU A 224 -8.04 -72.57 -14.32
CA GLU A 224 -7.90 -73.48 -15.44
C GLU A 224 -8.58 -72.91 -16.69
N GLU A 225 -7.87 -72.91 -17.82
CA GLU A 225 -8.48 -72.95 -19.14
C GLU A 225 -7.83 -74.09 -19.95
N PRO A 226 -8.63 -74.93 -20.65
CA PRO A 226 -8.12 -76.11 -21.36
C PRO A 226 -7.82 -75.85 -22.85
N LEU A 227 -7.09 -76.82 -23.46
CA LEU A 227 -6.97 -77.14 -24.91
C LEU A 227 -6.11 -76.15 -25.74
N VAL A 228 -5.17 -76.52 -26.64
CA VAL A 228 -5.06 -77.65 -27.59
C VAL A 228 -3.58 -77.90 -27.96
N VAL A 229 -3.19 -79.17 -27.90
CA VAL A 229 -2.27 -79.96 -28.75
C VAL A 229 -1.44 -79.25 -29.84
N GLN A 230 -0.11 -79.31 -29.74
CA GLN A 230 0.82 -79.25 -30.87
C GLN A 230 1.64 -80.54 -30.92
N ILE A 231 1.30 -81.43 -31.86
CA ILE A 231 2.10 -82.61 -32.18
C ILE A 231 3.15 -82.16 -33.21
N VAL A 232 4.42 -82.31 -32.88
CA VAL A 232 5.52 -82.25 -33.86
C VAL A 232 6.45 -83.44 -33.60
N GLU A 233 6.09 -84.56 -34.22
CA GLU A 233 6.98 -85.66 -34.63
C GLU A 233 6.50 -86.01 -36.04
N SER A 234 7.33 -86.24 -37.06
CA SER A 234 8.77 -86.39 -37.14
C SER A 234 9.14 -86.43 -38.64
N GLU A 235 10.40 -86.16 -38.97
CA GLU A 235 10.98 -86.51 -40.28
C GLU A 235 10.80 -88.01 -40.58
N GLN A 236 10.22 -88.32 -41.74
CA GLN A 236 10.80 -89.15 -42.82
C GLN A 236 9.84 -89.22 -44.02
#